data_AF-A0A967A8L4-F1
#
_entry.id   AF-A0A967A8L4-F1
#
_cell.length_a   1.000
_cell.length_b   1.000
_cell.length_c   1.000
_cell.angle_alpha   90.00
_cell.angle_beta   90.00
_cell.angle_gamma   90.00
#
_symmetry.space_group_name_H-M   'P 1'
#
loop_
_entity.id
_entity.type
_entity.pdbx_description
1 polymer ?
#
loop_
_entity_poly.entity_id
_entity_poly.type
_entity_poly.pdbx_seq_one_letter_code
_entity_poly.pdbx_strand_id
1 'polypeptide(L)'
;MPLWSFIAVDADRRARARILRHMALKRVDFVLLHPGSCRVEYVVQIAPDSLRQEEAERQRVIESVLNAASIKLMTLQSKKSYSLPDLTARLELTAEQ
;
A
#
# COMPACT_ATOMS: atom_id res chain seq x y z
N MET A 1 -16.20 8.69 1.11
CA MET A 1 -15.34 9.89 1.27
C MET A 1 -13.91 9.42 1.49
N PRO A 2 -12.92 9.75 0.64
CA PRO A 2 -11.53 9.50 1.00
C PRO A 2 -11.14 10.49 2.10
N LEU A 3 -10.72 9.97 3.26
CA LEU A 3 -10.23 10.80 4.36
C LEU A 3 -8.81 11.24 4.02
N TRP A 4 -8.66 12.34 3.29
CA TRP A 4 -7.37 13.03 3.20
C TRP A 4 -7.07 13.66 4.55
N SER A 5 -6.41 12.92 5.43
CA SER A 5 -5.91 13.49 6.69
C SER A 5 -4.62 14.24 6.40
N PHE A 6 -4.67 15.57 6.40
CA PHE A 6 -3.48 16.39 6.51
C PHE A 6 -2.96 16.28 7.95
N ILE A 7 -1.89 15.51 8.15
CA ILE A 7 -1.23 15.41 9.45
C ILE A 7 -0.12 16.46 9.52
N ALA A 8 -0.38 17.55 10.25
CA ALA A 8 0.67 18.50 10.61
C ALA A 8 1.48 17.93 11.77
N VAL A 9 2.79 17.76 11.57
CA VAL A 9 3.72 17.30 12.61
C VAL A 9 4.56 18.48 13.06
N ASP A 10 4.21 19.07 14.19
CA ASP A 10 5.00 20.13 14.82
C ASP A 10 6.13 19.52 15.65
N ALA A 11 7.31 19.44 15.04
CA ALA A 11 8.54 18.92 15.64
C ALA A 11 9.75 19.42 14.87
N ASP A 12 10.94 19.40 15.49
CA ASP A 12 12.20 19.70 14.81
C ASP A 12 12.44 18.80 13.59
N ARG A 13 13.36 19.19 12.69
CA ARG A 13 13.55 18.51 11.40
C ARG A 13 13.86 17.00 11.54
N ARG A 14 14.65 16.59 12.54
CA ARG A 14 15.00 15.18 12.77
C ARG A 14 13.85 14.41 13.40
N ALA A 15 13.22 14.98 14.42
CA ALA A 15 12.07 14.40 15.08
C ALA A 15 10.88 14.25 14.11
N ARG A 16 10.59 15.29 13.32
CA ARG A 16 9.57 15.28 12.28
C ARG A 16 9.84 14.24 11.21
N ALA A 17 11.06 14.14 10.68
CA ALA A 17 11.42 13.11 9.73
C ALA A 17 11.28 11.69 10.33
N ARG A 18 11.61 11.51 11.61
CA ARG A 18 11.42 10.25 12.32
C ARG A 18 9.93 9.92 12.47
N ILE A 19 9.10 10.87 12.87
CA ILE A 19 7.64 10.70 13.03
C ILE A 19 6.98 10.40 11.68
N LEU A 20 7.26 11.21 10.65
CA LEU A 20 6.74 11.00 9.31
C LEU A 20 7.20 9.65 8.74
N ARG A 21 8.42 9.19 9.02
CA ARG A 21 8.84 7.83 8.66
C ARG A 21 8.01 6.75 9.37
N HIS A 22 7.60 6.95 10.62
CA HIS A 22 6.74 6.01 11.33
C HIS A 22 5.29 6.03 10.82
N MET A 23 4.84 7.17 10.30
CA MET A 23 3.50 7.37 9.72
C MET A 23 3.42 6.98 8.25
N ALA A 24 4.52 7.07 7.50
CA ALA A 24 4.58 6.58 6.13
C ALA A 24 4.17 5.11 6.15
N LEU A 25 3.22 4.74 5.29
CA LEU A 25 2.77 3.37 5.10
C LEU A 25 3.94 2.53 4.57
N LYS A 26 4.86 2.13 5.46
CA LYS A 26 6.10 1.40 5.12
C LYS A 26 5.87 -0.03 4.62
N ARG A 27 4.62 -0.44 4.44
CA ARG A 27 4.25 -1.80 4.04
C ARG A 27 3.57 -1.85 2.68
N VAL A 28 3.49 -0.72 2.00
CA VAL A 28 3.10 -0.66 0.60
C VAL A 28 4.38 -0.53 -0.21
N ASP A 29 4.63 -1.48 -1.09
CA ASP A 29 5.86 -1.50 -1.89
C ASP A 29 5.69 -0.63 -3.13
N PHE A 30 4.53 -0.70 -3.78
CA PHE A 30 4.20 0.16 -4.91
C PHE A 30 2.69 0.31 -5.08
N VAL A 31 2.31 1.36 -5.80
CA VAL A 31 0.91 1.76 -6.01
C VAL A 31 0.66 1.90 -7.49
N LEU A 32 -0.43 1.31 -7.98
CA LEU A 32 -0.93 1.53 -9.33
C LEU A 32 -1.95 2.66 -9.32
N LEU A 33 -1.67 3.64 -10.18
CA LEU A 33 -2.46 4.86 -10.33
C LEU A 33 -3.09 4.86 -11.71
N HIS A 34 -4.37 5.23 -11.78
CA HIS A 34 -5.01 5.53 -13.05
C HIS A 34 -4.29 6.71 -13.72
N PRO A 35 -3.84 6.60 -14.98
CA PRO A 35 -2.96 7.59 -15.61
C PRO A 35 -3.61 8.98 -15.80
N GLY A 36 -4.92 9.03 -16.05
CA GLY A 36 -5.66 10.29 -16.20
C GLY A 36 -6.08 10.94 -14.87
N SER A 37 -6.81 10.20 -14.02
CA SER A 37 -7.39 10.73 -12.77
C SER A 37 -6.41 10.75 -11.58
N CYS A 38 -5.23 10.13 -11.70
CA CYS A 38 -4.28 9.91 -10.62
C CYS A 38 -4.89 9.23 -9.38
N ARG A 39 -5.99 8.49 -9.55
CA ARG A 39 -6.63 7.74 -8.47
C ARG A 39 -5.87 6.44 -8.23
N VAL A 40 -5.73 6.08 -6.96
CA VAL A 40 -5.16 4.79 -6.56
C VAL A 40 -6.15 3.68 -6.86
N GLU A 41 -5.76 2.73 -7.70
CA GLU A 41 -6.56 1.55 -8.05
C GLU A 41 -6.11 0.33 -7.27
N TYR A 42 -4.79 0.10 -7.24
CA TYR A 42 -4.19 -1.00 -6.50
C TYR A 42 -3.07 -0.51 -5.62
N VAL A 43 -3.06 -1.03 -4.40
CA VAL A 43 -1.92 -1.02 -3.51
C VAL A 43 -1.32 -2.41 -3.54
N VAL A 44 -0.03 -2.52 -3.86
CA VAL A 44 0.66 -3.79 -3.92
C VAL A 44 1.64 -3.89 -2.76
N GLN A 45 1.57 -5.02 -2.07
CA GLN A 45 2.44 -5.35 -0.96
C GLN A 45 3.12 -6.69 -1.22
N ILE A 46 4.39 -6.78 -0.87
CA ILE A 46 5.17 -8.01 -0.86
C ILE A 46 5.09 -8.57 0.55
N ALA A 47 4.49 -9.73 0.69
CA ALA A 47 4.40 -10.46 1.94
C ALA A 47 5.82 -10.74 2.46
N PRO A 48 6.14 -10.30 3.69
CA PRO A 48 7.37 -10.71 4.34
C PRO A 48 7.26 -12.18 4.75
N ASP A 49 8.41 -12.86 4.82
CA ASP A 49 8.50 -14.28 5.19
C ASP A 49 7.89 -14.61 6.56
N SER A 50 7.90 -13.65 7.47
CA SER A 50 7.23 -13.74 8.76
C SER A 50 6.82 -12.35 9.23
N LEU A 51 5.68 -12.28 9.91
CA LEU A 51 5.16 -11.07 10.52
C LEU A 51 5.30 -11.16 12.03
N ARG A 52 5.90 -10.14 12.65
CA ARG A 52 5.81 -10.00 14.11
C ARG A 52 4.38 -9.63 14.50
N GLN A 53 3.97 -9.93 15.72
CA GLN A 53 2.59 -9.68 16.18
C GLN A 53 2.18 -8.20 16.06
N GLU A 54 3.05 -7.28 16.48
CA GLU A 54 2.83 -5.82 16.34
C GLU A 54 2.67 -5.39 14.87
N GLU A 55 3.33 -6.10 13.96
CA GLU A 55 3.26 -5.82 12.53
C GLU A 55 1.96 -6.37 11.91
N ALA A 56 1.44 -7.48 12.42
CA ALA A 56 0.15 -8.04 12.02
C ALA A 56 -1.02 -7.13 12.44
N GLU A 57 -0.96 -6.53 13.63
CA GLU A 57 -1.96 -5.55 14.07
C GLU A 57 -1.95 -4.30 13.19
N ARG A 58 -0.76 -3.75 12.90
CA ARG A 58 -0.63 -2.64 11.95
C ARG A 58 -1.13 -3.00 10.56
N GLN A 59 -0.87 -4.22 10.10
CA GLN A 59 -1.36 -4.70 8.80
C GLN A 59 -2.88 -4.65 8.70
N ARG A 60 -3.59 -5.08 9.75
CA ARG A 60 -5.06 -5.04 9.80
C ARG A 60 -5.59 -3.60 9.74
N VAL A 61 -4.90 -2.66 10.38
CA VAL A 61 -5.26 -1.23 10.29
C VAL A 61 -5.11 -0.74 8.86
N ILE A 62 -4.01 -1.08 8.19
CA ILE A 62 -3.78 -0.72 6.77
C ILE A 62 -4.88 -1.30 5.87
N GLU A 63 -5.16 -2.60 6.00
CA GLU A 63 -6.22 -3.28 5.25
C GLU A 63 -7.59 -2.63 5.46
N SER A 64 -7.92 -2.27 6.70
CA SER A 64 -9.18 -1.59 7.04
C SER A 64 -9.30 -0.22 6.38
N VAL A 65 -8.22 0.56 6.38
CA VAL A 65 -8.18 1.88 5.74
C VAL A 65 -8.31 1.78 4.23
N LEU A 66 -7.58 0.86 3.59
CA LEU A 66 -7.65 0.64 2.14
C LEU A 66 -9.04 0.19 1.72
N ASN A 67 -9.64 -0.75 2.44
CA ASN A 67 -11.00 -1.22 2.19
C ASN A 67 -12.03 -0.09 2.33
N ALA A 68 -11.92 0.75 3.37
CA ALA A 68 -12.79 1.91 3.56
C ALA A 68 -12.64 2.97 2.45
N ALA A 69 -11.46 3.04 1.80
CA ALA A 69 -11.20 3.90 0.66
C ALA A 69 -11.58 3.27 -0.69
N SER A 70 -12.11 2.05 -0.70
CA SER A 70 -12.37 1.25 -1.91
C SER A 70 -11.12 1.04 -2.77
N ILE A 71 -9.94 0.96 -2.13
CA ILE A 71 -8.67 0.68 -2.76
C ILE A 71 -8.37 -0.81 -2.63
N LYS A 72 -8.06 -1.48 -3.74
CA LYS A 72 -7.74 -2.90 -3.74
C LYS A 72 -6.32 -3.12 -3.19
N LEU A 73 -6.17 -3.99 -2.19
CA LEU A 73 -4.86 -4.45 -1.72
C LEU A 73 -4.52 -5.79 -2.38
N MET A 74 -3.36 -5.86 -3.04
CA MET A 74 -2.83 -7.11 -3.60
C MET A 74 -1.54 -7.52 -2.88
N THR A 75 -1.49 -8.76 -2.41
CA THR A 75 -0.32 -9.30 -1.73
C THR A 75 0.43 -10.29 -2.62
N LEU A 76 1.69 -9.98 -2.94
CA LEU A 76 2.63 -10.85 -3.65
C LEU A 76 3.53 -11.58 -2.65
N GLN A 77 3.86 -12.83 -2.92
CA GLN A 77 4.75 -13.62 -2.07
C GLN A 77 6.20 -13.36 -2.49
N SER A 78 7.06 -12.91 -1.58
CA SER A 78 8.45 -12.56 -1.90
C SER A 78 9.25 -13.71 -2.53
N LYS A 79 8.93 -14.96 -2.17
CA LYS A 79 9.65 -16.16 -2.64
C LYS A 79 9.07 -16.78 -3.90
N LYS A 80 7.98 -16.22 -4.43
CA LYS A 80 7.33 -16.72 -5.63
C LYS A 80 7.79 -15.91 -6.83
N SER A 81 8.31 -16.58 -7.85
CA SER A 81 8.49 -15.97 -9.17
C SER A 81 7.14 -15.81 -9.85
N TYR A 82 6.91 -14.64 -10.43
CA TYR A 82 5.72 -14.36 -11.21
C TYR A 82 6.12 -14.06 -12.65
N SER A 83 5.46 -14.70 -13.61
CA SER A 83 5.61 -14.29 -15.00
C SER A 83 4.90 -12.95 -15.22
N LEU A 84 5.29 -12.20 -16.26
CA LEU A 84 4.60 -10.96 -16.61
C LEU A 84 3.10 -11.19 -16.87
N PRO A 85 2.66 -12.20 -17.66
CA PRO A 85 1.23 -12.49 -17.83
C PRO A 85 0.50 -12.77 -16.51
N ASP A 86 1.13 -13.49 -15.58
CA ASP A 86 0.53 -13.79 -14.27
C ASP A 86 0.34 -12.52 -13.43
N LEU A 87 1.29 -11.59 -13.47
CA LEU A 87 1.17 -10.30 -12.78
C LEU A 87 0.08 -9.44 -13.40
N THR A 88 0.03 -9.35 -14.73
CA THR A 88 -0.98 -8.56 -15.44
C THR A 88 -2.39 -9.06 -15.13
N ALA A 89 -2.60 -10.39 -15.13
CA ALA A 89 -3.89 -10.98 -14.77
C ALA A 89 -4.27 -10.72 -13.30
N ARG A 90 -3.31 -10.83 -12.37
CA ARG A 90 -3.54 -10.59 -10.93
C ARG A 90 -3.83 -9.14 -10.60
N LEU A 91 -3.19 -8.23 -11.32
CA LEU A 91 -3.39 -6.78 -11.19
C LEU A 91 -4.59 -6.29 -12.01
N GLU A 92 -5.30 -7.19 -12.70
CA GLU A 92 -6.42 -6.88 -13.59
C GLU A 92 -6.06 -5.80 -14.64
N LEU A 93 -4.78 -5.77 -15.03
CA LEU A 93 -4.21 -4.84 -16.02
C LEU A 93 -4.44 -5.31 -17.46
N THR A 94 -5.25 -6.35 -17.67
CA THR A 94 -5.64 -6.78 -19.01
C THR A 94 -6.34 -5.61 -19.70
N ALA A 95 -5.74 -5.16 -20.80
CA ALA A 95 -6.29 -4.08 -21.62
C ALA A 95 -7.76 -4.38 -21.93
N GLU A 96 -8.67 -3.63 -21.32
CA GLU A 96 -10.02 -3.48 -21.84
C GLU A 96 -9.86 -2.90 -23.25
N GLN A 97 -10.31 -3.66 -24.25
CA GLN A 97 -10.47 -3.20 -25.63
C GLN A 97 -11.68 -2.28 -25.73
#